data_AF-A0A8C3S9J5-F1
#
_entry.id   AF-A0A8C3S9J5-F1
#
_cell.length_a   1.000
_cell.length_b   1.000
_cell.length_c   1.000
_cell.angle_alpha   90.00
_cell.angle_beta   90.00
_cell.angle_gamma   90.00
#
_symmetry.space_group_name_H-M   'P 1'
#
loop_
_entity.id
_entity.type
_entity.pdbx_description
1 polymer ?
#
loop_
_entity_poly.entity_id
_entity_poly.type
_entity_poly.pdbx_seq_one_letter_code
_entity_poly.pdbx_strand_id
1 'polypeptide(L)'
;MALAAEAARGVLGSLLRDFPSPLGPEDPLPWSAQGSAALSRAEAPGELAELARSFLGGRNAPPPLTASLIHAAIDDMLQTDLSVFKKQSVEEEREGDHGKFTLLDGGSLQRCFFNKLRDICCEWQKQLPSLKSLKRFLLISSHAIRNVRRKMEDRHVSLPEFNQLFGLSDDVDRAYFAVFDGHGGVDAANYAATHLHINVALHKEILKNPTEALKGSFQQTDEMFLFKAERERLRSGTTGVSALIVGNRLHIAWVGDSQVMLVKQGKVVTLMEPHKPEREDERMRIEALGGCVTYMDCWRVNGTLAVSRAIGDLYQKPYISGNADGNSFELTGSEDYLLLACDGFFDAIRPCDVVDLVLDHLKQNKRDGLKAAERLVAAARENGSSDNITVLVVFLRDPPDILADSLGDSKSLSADEGSKDSPFNFFSSEMNNQSDSHTTTKS
;
A
#
# COMPACT_ATOMS: atom_id res chain seq x y z
N MET A 1 9.52 -2.63 28.75
CA MET A 1 10.51 -3.62 28.29
C MET A 1 10.34 -4.99 28.94
N ALA A 2 10.30 -5.13 30.27
CA ALA A 2 10.18 -6.43 30.94
C ALA A 2 8.92 -7.23 30.55
N LEU A 3 7.73 -6.59 30.59
CA LEU A 3 6.46 -7.23 30.20
C LEU A 3 6.42 -7.69 28.73
N ALA A 4 7.04 -6.92 27.83
CA ALA A 4 7.13 -7.27 26.41
C ALA A 4 8.05 -8.48 26.17
N ALA A 5 9.15 -8.56 26.91
CA ALA A 5 10.06 -9.70 26.86
C ALA A 5 9.43 -10.98 27.43
N GLU A 6 8.62 -10.87 28.49
CA GLU A 6 7.88 -11.98 29.07
C GLU A 6 6.79 -12.50 28.10
N ALA A 7 6.00 -11.59 27.53
CA ALA A 7 5.02 -11.94 26.49
C ALA A 7 5.70 -12.63 25.28
N ALA A 8 6.84 -12.12 24.84
CA ALA A 8 7.61 -12.72 23.75
C ALA A 8 8.07 -14.16 24.09
N ARG A 9 8.66 -14.37 25.27
CA ARG A 9 9.05 -15.72 25.73
C ARG A 9 7.85 -16.67 25.90
N GLY A 10 6.69 -16.15 26.26
CA GLY A 10 5.44 -16.92 26.34
C GLY A 10 5.02 -17.47 24.98
N VAL A 11 5.06 -16.63 23.94
CA VAL A 11 4.74 -17.01 22.55
C VAL A 11 5.74 -18.03 22.01
N LEU A 12 7.04 -17.78 22.18
CA LEU A 12 8.10 -18.70 21.78
C LEU A 12 7.93 -20.07 22.45
N GLY A 13 7.72 -20.09 23.77
CA GLY A 13 7.46 -21.32 24.51
C GLY A 13 6.20 -22.06 24.06
N SER A 14 5.14 -21.33 23.65
CA SER A 14 3.94 -21.96 23.10
C SER A 14 4.18 -22.60 21.73
N LEU A 15 4.93 -21.92 20.86
CA LEU A 15 5.28 -22.46 19.54
C LEU A 15 6.09 -23.75 19.68
N LEU A 16 7.08 -23.77 20.58
CA LEU A 16 7.91 -24.96 20.82
C LEU A 16 7.16 -26.13 21.46
N ARG A 17 6.05 -25.88 22.17
CA ARG A 17 5.17 -26.96 22.66
C ARG A 17 4.35 -27.58 21.55
N ASP A 18 3.87 -26.76 20.61
CA ASP A 18 3.07 -27.24 19.48
C ASP A 18 3.95 -27.92 18.41
N PHE A 19 5.22 -27.51 18.32
CA PHE A 19 6.22 -28.05 17.40
C PHE A 19 7.45 -28.55 18.16
N PRO A 20 7.36 -29.66 18.90
CA PRO A 20 8.43 -30.14 19.77
C PRO A 20 9.61 -30.77 19.00
N SER A 21 9.39 -31.20 17.76
CA SER A 21 10.40 -31.82 16.90
C SER A 21 10.40 -31.19 15.50
N PRO A 22 11.52 -31.28 14.76
CA PRO A 22 11.54 -30.92 13.35
C PRO A 22 10.54 -31.75 12.55
N LEU A 23 9.93 -31.14 11.54
CA LEU A 23 9.09 -31.79 10.54
C LEU A 23 9.95 -32.65 9.61
N GLY A 24 9.58 -33.91 9.46
CA GLY A 24 10.07 -34.82 8.43
C GLY A 24 9.43 -34.59 7.05
N PRO A 25 9.88 -35.32 6.01
CA PRO A 25 9.40 -35.15 4.64
C PRO A 25 7.89 -35.42 4.48
N GLU A 26 7.37 -36.39 5.23
CA GLU A 26 5.96 -36.84 5.16
C GLU A 26 5.06 -36.12 6.18
N ASP A 27 5.62 -35.28 7.04
CA ASP A 27 4.84 -34.59 8.06
C ASP A 27 3.93 -33.53 7.42
N PRO A 28 2.69 -33.38 7.92
CA PRO A 28 1.79 -32.34 7.47
C PRO A 28 2.34 -30.96 7.84
N LEU A 29 2.06 -29.97 6.99
CA LEU A 29 2.46 -28.60 7.26
C LEU A 29 1.71 -28.04 8.48
N PRO A 30 2.42 -27.37 9.42
CA PRO A 30 1.84 -26.67 10.57
C PRO A 30 0.68 -25.73 10.25
N TRP A 31 0.76 -25.13 9.06
CA TRP A 31 -0.16 -24.15 8.57
C TRP A 31 -0.24 -24.31 7.06
N SER A 32 -1.45 -24.46 6.54
CA SER A 32 -1.70 -24.42 5.10
C SER A 32 -2.24 -23.04 4.75
N ALA A 33 -1.37 -22.18 4.20
CA ALA A 33 -1.85 -21.05 3.44
C ALA A 33 -2.28 -21.54 2.05
N GLN A 34 -3.25 -20.86 1.42
CA GLN A 34 -3.54 -21.04 -0.01
C GLN A 34 -2.32 -20.57 -0.83
N GLY A 35 -1.28 -21.40 -0.90
CA GLY A 35 -0.06 -21.14 -1.67
C GLY A 35 0.02 -22.07 -2.86
N SER A 36 0.69 -21.62 -3.92
CA SER A 36 0.90 -22.47 -5.11
C SER A 36 1.81 -23.64 -4.75
N ALA A 37 1.43 -24.85 -5.19
CA ALA A 37 2.25 -26.05 -5.03
C ALA A 37 3.62 -25.95 -5.74
N ALA A 38 3.82 -24.92 -6.57
CA ALA A 38 5.09 -24.62 -7.23
C ALA A 38 5.33 -23.11 -7.22
N LEU A 39 6.53 -22.69 -6.84
CA LEU A 39 6.91 -21.29 -6.71
C LEU A 39 8.22 -21.02 -7.46
N SER A 40 8.37 -19.84 -8.05
CA SER A 40 9.68 -19.40 -8.54
C SER A 40 10.60 -19.01 -7.37
N ARG A 41 11.91 -18.95 -7.64
CA ARG A 41 12.89 -18.48 -6.63
C ARG A 41 12.61 -17.05 -6.17
N ALA A 42 12.11 -16.19 -7.07
CA ALA A 42 11.76 -14.81 -6.76
C ALA A 42 10.50 -14.70 -5.87
N GLU A 43 9.55 -15.63 -5.99
CA GLU A 43 8.35 -15.69 -5.13
C GLU A 43 8.69 -16.16 -3.70
N ALA A 44 9.76 -16.94 -3.50
CA ALA A 44 10.02 -17.61 -2.22
C ALA A 44 10.05 -16.69 -0.98
N PRO A 45 10.74 -15.54 -0.98
CA PRO A 45 10.77 -14.67 0.21
C PRO A 45 9.38 -14.16 0.61
N GLY A 46 8.58 -13.71 -0.35
CA GLY A 46 7.23 -13.18 -0.07
C GLY A 46 6.26 -14.25 0.37
N GLU A 47 6.27 -15.42 -0.28
CA GLU A 47 5.39 -16.54 0.11
C GLU A 47 5.72 -17.07 1.53
N LEU A 48 7.01 -17.15 1.88
CA LEU A 48 7.43 -17.57 3.21
C LEU A 48 7.11 -16.50 4.27
N ALA A 49 7.31 -15.21 3.95
CA ALA A 49 6.94 -14.11 4.83
C ALA A 49 5.45 -14.11 5.14
N GLU A 50 4.60 -14.24 4.13
CA GLU A 50 3.15 -14.22 4.29
C GLU A 50 2.63 -15.46 5.04
N LEU A 51 3.20 -16.64 4.73
CA LEU A 51 2.92 -17.87 5.47
C LEU A 51 3.21 -17.69 6.97
N ALA A 52 4.40 -17.15 7.30
CA ALA A 52 4.82 -16.94 8.67
C ALA A 52 3.99 -15.86 9.38
N ARG A 53 3.67 -14.77 8.68
CA ARG A 53 2.81 -13.70 9.20
C ARG A 53 1.41 -14.22 9.53
N SER A 54 0.82 -15.02 8.65
CA SER A 54 -0.48 -15.67 8.89
C SER A 54 -0.42 -16.63 10.08
N PHE A 55 0.62 -17.46 10.15
CA PHE A 55 0.80 -18.44 11.23
C PHE A 55 1.03 -17.79 12.61
N LEU A 56 1.90 -16.77 12.68
CA LEU A 56 2.23 -16.07 13.93
C LEU A 56 1.13 -15.10 14.36
N GLY A 57 0.40 -14.50 13.42
CA GLY A 57 -0.73 -13.62 13.69
C GLY A 57 -1.85 -14.31 14.49
N GLY A 58 -2.10 -15.61 14.23
CA GLY A 58 -3.04 -16.41 14.99
C GLY A 58 -2.66 -16.68 16.46
N ARG A 59 -1.45 -16.27 16.89
CA ARG A 59 -0.87 -16.57 18.21
C ARG A 59 -0.69 -15.34 19.10
N ASN A 60 -1.25 -14.19 18.71
CA ASN A 60 -1.13 -12.91 19.43
C ASN A 60 0.33 -12.52 19.75
N ALA A 61 1.26 -12.88 18.86
CA ALA A 61 2.66 -12.53 19.01
C ALA A 61 2.86 -11.00 18.92
N PRO A 62 3.66 -10.38 19.81
CA PRO A 62 3.97 -8.95 19.70
C PRO A 62 4.52 -8.61 18.30
N PRO A 63 4.05 -7.53 17.64
CA PRO A 63 4.44 -7.24 16.26
C PRO A 63 5.96 -7.18 16.01
N PRO A 64 6.78 -6.56 16.90
CA PRO A 64 8.24 -6.57 16.71
C PRO A 64 8.85 -7.97 16.79
N LEU A 65 8.33 -8.86 17.64
CA LEU A 65 8.78 -10.25 17.72
C LEU A 65 8.43 -10.99 16.42
N THR A 66 7.19 -10.84 15.95
CA THR A 66 6.71 -11.46 14.72
C THR A 66 7.59 -11.06 13.54
N ALA A 67 7.80 -9.76 13.34
CA ALA A 67 8.63 -9.25 12.25
C ALA A 67 10.08 -9.77 12.33
N SER A 68 10.69 -9.74 13.53
CA SER A 68 12.06 -10.23 13.70
C SER A 68 12.20 -11.75 13.49
N LEU A 69 11.23 -12.56 13.93
CA LEU A 69 11.24 -14.01 13.69
C LEU A 69 11.14 -14.34 12.21
N ILE A 70 10.24 -13.64 11.50
CA ILE A 70 10.07 -13.80 10.06
C ILE A 70 11.37 -13.44 9.35
N HIS A 71 11.98 -12.30 9.70
CA HIS A 71 13.26 -11.88 9.14
C HIS A 71 14.34 -12.95 9.31
N ALA A 72 14.57 -13.40 10.54
CA ALA A 72 15.62 -14.37 10.85
C ALA A 72 15.41 -15.70 10.10
N ALA A 73 14.16 -16.17 10.01
CA ALA A 73 13.85 -17.42 9.32
C ALA A 73 14.00 -17.31 7.80
N ILE A 74 13.63 -16.16 7.21
CA ILE A 74 13.82 -15.91 5.77
C ILE A 74 15.30 -15.75 5.44
N ASP A 75 16.05 -15.00 6.25
CA ASP A 75 17.49 -14.80 6.04
C ASP A 75 18.23 -16.15 6.06
N ASP A 76 17.95 -17.00 7.04
CA ASP A 76 18.51 -18.35 7.13
C ASP A 76 18.05 -19.27 5.96
N MET A 77 16.81 -19.11 5.47
CA MET A 77 16.37 -19.80 4.25
C MET A 77 17.13 -19.34 3.01
N LEU A 78 17.38 -18.04 2.87
CA LEU A 78 18.07 -17.48 1.70
C LEU A 78 19.56 -17.81 1.66
N GLN A 79 20.18 -18.10 2.81
CA GLN A 79 21.54 -18.62 2.90
C GLN A 79 21.63 -20.12 2.53
N THR A 80 20.52 -20.84 2.48
CA THR A 80 20.48 -22.27 2.10
C THR A 80 20.46 -22.42 0.58
N ASP A 81 21.02 -23.51 0.06
CA ASP A 81 20.90 -23.82 -1.37
C ASP A 81 19.46 -24.22 -1.73
N LEU A 82 18.71 -23.28 -2.30
CA LEU A 82 17.33 -23.52 -2.73
C LEU A 82 17.22 -24.52 -3.89
N SER A 83 18.32 -24.88 -4.55
CA SER A 83 18.33 -25.85 -5.65
C SER A 83 17.91 -27.27 -5.22
N VAL A 84 17.97 -27.57 -3.92
CA VAL A 84 17.51 -28.84 -3.35
C VAL A 84 15.99 -28.99 -3.38
N PHE A 85 15.25 -27.87 -3.47
CA PHE A 85 13.79 -27.87 -3.51
C PHE A 85 13.24 -27.85 -4.94
N LYS A 86 14.06 -28.11 -5.97
CA LYS A 86 13.59 -28.12 -7.36
C LYS A 86 12.49 -29.16 -7.54
N LYS A 87 11.34 -28.71 -8.02
CA LYS A 87 10.25 -29.59 -8.44
C LYS A 87 10.67 -30.30 -9.72
N GLN A 88 10.68 -31.63 -9.73
CA GLN A 88 10.98 -32.41 -10.95
C GLN A 88 10.01 -31.97 -12.06
N SER A 89 10.57 -31.68 -13.23
CA SER A 89 10.00 -30.81 -14.27
C SER A 89 8.56 -31.12 -14.63
N VAL A 90 7.72 -30.07 -14.64
CA VAL A 90 6.56 -30.03 -15.54
C VAL A 90 7.14 -29.74 -16.92
N GLU A 91 7.25 -30.77 -17.76
CA GLU A 91 7.45 -30.59 -19.19
C GLU A 91 6.16 -29.99 -19.76
N GLU A 92 5.99 -28.68 -19.69
CA GLU A 92 5.09 -28.02 -20.63
C GLU A 92 5.84 -27.93 -21.97
N GLU A 93 5.64 -28.94 -22.81
CA GLU A 93 5.89 -28.82 -24.25
C GLU A 93 5.03 -27.66 -24.77
N ARG A 94 5.64 -26.48 -24.96
CA ARG A 94 5.09 -25.44 -25.81
C ARG A 94 6.15 -25.03 -26.82
N GLU A 95 5.75 -25.05 -28.08
CA GLU A 95 6.54 -24.53 -29.20
C GLU A 95 6.76 -23.03 -29.01
N GLY A 96 7.94 -22.65 -28.57
CA GLY A 96 8.36 -21.25 -28.41
C GLY A 96 9.58 -21.14 -27.51
N ASP A 97 10.58 -20.38 -27.95
CA ASP A 97 11.94 -20.22 -27.38
C ASP A 97 12.00 -19.51 -26.01
N HIS A 98 11.16 -19.91 -25.05
CA HIS A 98 11.17 -19.37 -23.69
C HIS A 98 11.67 -20.44 -22.72
N GLY A 99 12.84 -20.16 -22.14
CA GLY A 99 13.74 -21.12 -21.51
C GLY A 99 13.12 -22.02 -20.44
N LYS A 100 13.77 -23.17 -20.21
CA LYS A 100 13.41 -24.14 -19.17
C LYS A 100 13.44 -23.48 -17.78
N PHE A 101 12.28 -23.06 -17.26
CA PHE A 101 12.20 -22.45 -15.93
C PHE A 101 12.16 -23.52 -14.85
N THR A 102 12.93 -23.30 -13.79
CA THR A 102 12.98 -24.22 -12.65
C THR A 102 12.12 -23.69 -11.51
N LEU A 103 11.07 -24.44 -11.14
CA LEU A 103 10.21 -24.13 -10.00
C LEU A 103 10.66 -24.89 -8.74
N LEU A 104 10.35 -24.31 -7.59
CA LEU A 104 10.54 -24.90 -6.27
C LEU A 104 9.26 -25.64 -5.86
N ASP A 105 9.43 -26.79 -5.19
CA ASP A 105 8.37 -27.49 -4.51
C ASP A 105 7.97 -26.72 -3.25
N GLY A 106 6.78 -26.11 -3.28
CA GLY A 106 6.31 -25.24 -2.20
C GLY A 106 6.22 -25.98 -0.86
N GLY A 107 5.75 -27.23 -0.85
CA GLY A 107 5.59 -28.00 0.38
C GLY A 107 6.92 -28.27 1.08
N SER A 108 7.93 -28.74 0.33
CA SER A 108 9.26 -29.01 0.87
C SER A 108 9.96 -27.74 1.36
N LEU A 109 9.82 -26.64 0.62
CA LEU A 109 10.34 -25.34 1.01
C LEU A 109 9.72 -24.85 2.34
N GLN A 110 8.40 -24.95 2.46
CA GLN A 110 7.67 -24.54 3.66
C GLN A 110 8.02 -25.40 4.88
N ARG A 111 8.18 -26.72 4.74
CA ARG A 111 8.64 -27.59 5.84
C ARG A 111 10.03 -27.18 6.33
N CYS A 112 10.96 -26.94 5.40
CA CYS A 112 12.30 -26.48 5.77
C CYS A 112 12.25 -25.13 6.49
N PHE A 113 11.45 -24.19 6.00
CA PHE A 113 11.24 -22.90 6.64
C PHE A 113 10.69 -23.03 8.07
N PHE A 114 9.68 -23.87 8.31
CA PHE A 114 9.15 -24.10 9.65
C PHE A 114 10.19 -24.73 10.59
N ASN A 115 11.05 -25.61 10.08
CA ASN A 115 12.14 -26.17 10.87
C ASN A 115 13.13 -25.09 11.32
N LYS A 116 13.53 -24.19 10.41
CA LYS A 116 14.39 -23.04 10.76
C LYS A 116 13.71 -22.08 11.73
N LEU A 117 12.44 -21.75 11.50
CA LEU A 117 11.65 -20.93 12.42
C LEU A 117 11.62 -21.54 13.84
N ARG A 118 11.43 -22.87 13.94
CA ARG A 118 11.49 -23.61 15.22
C ARG A 118 12.86 -23.50 15.88
N ASP A 119 13.93 -23.69 15.11
CA ASP A 119 15.30 -23.61 15.61
C ASP A 119 15.64 -22.22 16.15
N ILE A 120 15.23 -21.17 15.43
CA ILE A 120 15.34 -19.77 15.89
C ILE A 120 14.54 -19.55 17.18
N CYS A 121 13.31 -20.09 17.27
CA CYS A 121 12.53 -20.02 18.51
C CYS A 121 13.24 -20.68 19.70
N CYS A 122 13.88 -21.84 19.49
CA CYS A 122 14.67 -22.53 20.51
C CYS A 122 15.84 -21.68 21.01
N GLU A 123 16.54 -21.00 20.10
CA GLU A 123 17.64 -20.10 20.45
C GLU A 123 17.15 -18.87 21.22
N TRP A 124 16.07 -18.24 20.74
CA TRP A 124 15.54 -17.01 21.32
C TRP A 124 14.86 -17.24 22.67
N GLN A 125 14.38 -18.47 22.93
CA GLN A 125 13.90 -18.88 24.25
C GLN A 125 15.04 -18.83 25.30
N LYS A 126 16.28 -19.14 24.90
CA LYS A 126 17.47 -19.03 25.76
C LYS A 126 17.89 -17.57 25.87
N GLN A 127 18.06 -16.91 24.72
CA GLN A 127 18.54 -15.54 24.63
C GLN A 127 17.71 -14.73 23.61
N LEU A 128 16.75 -13.96 24.12
CA LEU A 128 15.91 -13.09 23.29
C LEU A 128 16.75 -11.90 22.77
N PRO A 129 16.75 -11.63 21.45
CA PRO A 129 17.40 -10.45 20.91
C PRO A 129 16.69 -9.16 21.34
N SER A 130 17.35 -8.01 21.14
CA SER A 130 16.76 -6.71 21.40
C SER A 130 15.67 -6.39 20.37
N LEU A 131 14.41 -6.47 20.78
CA LEU A 131 13.27 -6.09 19.96
C LEU A 131 13.09 -4.56 19.99
N LYS A 132 13.72 -3.86 19.05
CA LYS A 132 13.52 -2.41 18.88
C LYS A 132 12.11 -2.14 18.35
N SER A 133 11.42 -1.15 18.92
CA SER A 133 10.17 -0.60 18.37
C SER A 133 10.47 0.64 17.53
N LEU A 134 9.49 1.04 16.71
CA LEU A 134 9.50 2.34 16.05
C LEU A 134 9.58 3.46 17.12
N LYS A 135 10.42 4.47 16.89
CA LYS A 135 10.53 5.64 17.79
C LYS A 135 9.47 6.70 17.42
N ARG A 136 9.16 6.83 16.13
CA ARG A 136 8.11 7.69 15.58
C ARG A 136 6.73 7.22 16.03
N PHE A 137 5.87 8.18 16.37
CA PHE A 137 4.45 7.93 16.60
C PHE A 137 3.76 7.59 15.29
N LEU A 138 3.01 6.48 15.27
CA LEU A 138 2.06 6.13 14.21
C LEU A 138 0.83 5.49 14.84
N LEU A 139 -0.35 5.99 14.51
CA LEU A 139 -1.61 5.32 14.81
C LEU A 139 -2.29 4.96 13.49
N ILE A 140 -2.61 3.68 13.31
CA ILE A 140 -3.10 3.16 12.04
C ILE A 140 -4.54 2.70 12.21
N SER A 141 -5.42 3.18 11.34
CA SER A 141 -6.80 2.71 11.20
C SER A 141 -6.99 2.19 9.78
N SER A 142 -7.42 0.94 9.61
CA SER A 142 -7.74 0.40 8.30
C SER A 142 -9.11 -0.25 8.32
N HIS A 143 -9.85 -0.09 7.22
CA HIS A 143 -11.11 -0.76 7.03
C HIS A 143 -11.31 -1.09 5.55
N ALA A 144 -11.70 -2.33 5.28
CA ALA A 144 -11.84 -2.86 3.93
C ALA A 144 -13.10 -3.72 3.85
N ILE A 145 -13.98 -3.43 2.88
CA ILE A 145 -15.24 -4.16 2.70
C ILE A 145 -15.47 -4.53 1.25
N ARG A 146 -16.09 -5.70 1.05
CA ARG A 146 -16.61 -6.12 -0.26
C ARG A 146 -17.73 -5.20 -0.77
N ASN A 147 -18.47 -4.59 0.16
CA ASN A 147 -19.68 -3.82 -0.11
C ASN A 147 -20.69 -4.63 -0.98
N VAL A 148 -21.09 -4.11 -2.14
CA VAL A 148 -22.10 -4.75 -3.02
C VAL A 148 -21.50 -5.66 -4.10
N ARG A 149 -20.18 -5.64 -4.31
CA ARG A 149 -19.49 -6.45 -5.33
C ARG A 149 -19.50 -7.93 -4.99
N ARG A 150 -19.36 -8.83 -5.96
CA ARG A 150 -19.41 -10.29 -5.71
C ARG A 150 -18.18 -10.83 -4.96
N LYS A 151 -17.02 -10.21 -5.16
CA LYS A 151 -15.74 -10.59 -4.55
C LYS A 151 -15.12 -9.38 -3.87
N MET A 152 -14.27 -9.62 -2.88
CA MET A 152 -13.37 -8.63 -2.31
C MET A 152 -12.03 -8.77 -3.03
N GLU A 153 -11.80 -7.92 -4.03
CA GLU A 153 -10.62 -7.91 -4.88
C GLU A 153 -9.53 -6.97 -4.32
N ASP A 154 -9.90 -5.97 -3.51
CA ASP A 154 -8.92 -5.10 -2.84
C ASP A 154 -8.06 -5.82 -1.81
N ARG A 155 -6.81 -5.39 -1.69
CA ARG A 155 -5.90 -5.72 -0.60
C ARG A 155 -5.23 -4.47 -0.04
N HIS A 156 -4.73 -4.56 1.19
CA HIS A 156 -3.90 -3.52 1.78
C HIS A 156 -2.77 -4.13 2.62
N VAL A 157 -1.71 -3.37 2.79
CA VAL A 157 -0.56 -3.71 3.63
C VAL A 157 -0.31 -2.57 4.61
N SER A 158 -0.11 -2.92 5.88
CA SER A 158 0.33 -2.02 6.94
C SER A 158 1.50 -2.67 7.66
N LEU A 159 2.67 -2.06 7.56
CA LEU A 159 3.92 -2.60 8.07
C LEU A 159 4.72 -1.51 8.80
N PRO A 160 4.33 -1.16 10.04
CA PRO A 160 5.11 -0.26 10.89
C PRO A 160 6.43 -0.89 11.37
N GLU A 161 6.52 -2.22 11.42
CA GLU A 161 7.75 -2.96 11.77
C GLU A 161 8.66 -3.25 10.54
N PHE A 162 8.68 -2.35 9.55
CA PHE A 162 9.43 -2.56 8.30
C PHE A 162 10.91 -2.87 8.56
N ASN A 163 11.57 -2.11 9.44
CA ASN A 163 12.97 -2.35 9.77
C ASN A 163 13.19 -3.76 10.36
N GLN A 164 12.32 -4.21 11.26
CA GLN A 164 12.43 -5.50 11.92
C GLN A 164 12.19 -6.66 10.96
N LEU A 165 11.27 -6.51 10.00
CA LEU A 165 10.97 -7.53 8.99
C LEU A 165 12.13 -7.72 8.00
N PHE A 166 12.93 -6.68 7.78
CA PHE A 166 14.00 -6.69 6.78
C PHE A 166 15.41 -6.54 7.37
N GLY A 167 15.57 -6.61 8.68
CA GLY A 167 16.88 -6.56 9.34
C GLY A 167 17.60 -5.22 9.21
N LEU A 168 16.89 -4.13 8.91
CA LEU A 168 17.48 -2.81 8.78
C LEU A 168 17.83 -2.27 10.17
N SER A 169 19.13 -2.17 10.45
CA SER A 169 19.67 -1.85 11.77
C SER A 169 20.22 -0.43 11.90
N ASP A 170 20.16 0.37 10.83
CA ASP A 170 20.39 1.80 10.95
C ASP A 170 19.33 2.44 11.87
N ASP A 171 19.68 3.53 12.55
CA ASP A 171 18.76 4.18 13.51
C ASP A 171 17.65 5.00 12.81
N VAL A 172 17.37 4.71 11.54
CA VAL A 172 16.36 5.39 10.71
C VAL A 172 15.07 4.59 10.73
N ASP A 173 14.04 5.13 11.36
CA ASP A 173 12.71 4.53 11.38
C ASP A 173 12.12 4.42 9.96
N ARG A 174 11.57 3.25 9.63
CA ARG A 174 10.82 3.03 8.38
C ARG A 174 9.49 2.34 8.64
N ALA A 175 8.48 2.74 7.87
CA ALA A 175 7.15 2.12 7.88
C ALA A 175 6.57 2.12 6.46
N TYR A 176 5.93 1.03 6.07
CA TYR A 176 5.36 0.85 4.73
C TYR A 176 3.86 0.62 4.77
N PHE A 177 3.15 1.24 3.84
CA PHE A 177 1.71 1.18 3.69
C PHE A 177 1.35 1.05 2.22
N ALA A 178 0.33 0.26 1.89
CA ALA A 178 -0.16 0.16 0.51
C ALA A 178 -1.62 -0.24 0.43
N VAL A 179 -2.28 0.17 -0.66
CA VAL A 179 -3.61 -0.29 -1.08
C VAL A 179 -3.51 -0.77 -2.53
N PHE A 180 -4.15 -1.89 -2.82
CA PHE A 180 -4.21 -2.52 -4.13
C PHE A 180 -5.67 -2.77 -4.46
N ASP A 181 -6.18 -2.19 -5.54
CA ASP A 181 -7.52 -2.45 -6.04
C ASP A 181 -7.42 -3.48 -7.15
N GLY A 182 -8.07 -4.63 -6.99
CA GLY A 182 -7.97 -5.75 -7.91
C GLY A 182 -9.12 -5.75 -8.92
N HIS A 183 -8.82 -6.09 -10.17
CA HIS A 183 -9.85 -6.26 -11.20
C HIS A 183 -9.62 -7.54 -12.00
N GLY A 184 -10.71 -8.13 -12.49
CA GLY A 184 -10.66 -9.37 -13.27
C GLY A 184 -10.23 -10.60 -12.46
N GLY A 185 -10.26 -10.52 -11.12
CA GLY A 185 -9.84 -11.55 -10.19
C GLY A 185 -9.04 -10.99 -9.02
N VAL A 186 -8.78 -11.83 -8.01
CA VAL A 186 -8.08 -11.43 -6.77
C VAL A 186 -6.56 -11.62 -6.86
N ASP A 187 -6.07 -12.34 -7.86
CA ASP A 187 -4.71 -12.89 -7.84
C ASP A 187 -3.63 -11.81 -7.93
N ALA A 188 -3.82 -10.80 -8.79
CA ALA A 188 -2.88 -9.68 -8.92
C ALA A 188 -2.76 -8.87 -7.62
N ALA A 189 -3.90 -8.52 -7.00
CA ALA A 189 -3.92 -7.77 -5.74
C ALA A 189 -3.32 -8.58 -4.58
N ASN A 190 -3.64 -9.88 -4.50
CA ASN A 190 -2.98 -10.81 -3.56
C ASN A 190 -1.47 -10.83 -3.78
N TYR A 191 -1.04 -10.96 -5.03
CA TYR A 191 0.38 -11.04 -5.38
C TYR A 191 1.13 -9.75 -5.03
N ALA A 192 0.57 -8.59 -5.37
CA ALA A 192 1.15 -7.30 -5.04
C ALA A 192 1.25 -7.09 -3.52
N ALA A 193 0.21 -7.47 -2.76
CA ALA A 193 0.23 -7.42 -1.30
C ALA A 193 1.31 -8.33 -0.68
N THR A 194 1.53 -9.51 -1.23
CA THR A 194 2.56 -10.47 -0.76
C THR A 194 3.97 -10.04 -1.15
N HIS A 195 4.19 -9.50 -2.34
CA HIS A 195 5.54 -9.39 -2.93
C HIS A 195 6.10 -7.97 -3.03
N LEU A 196 5.26 -6.93 -3.16
CA LEU A 196 5.76 -5.58 -3.44
C LEU A 196 6.67 -5.04 -2.32
N HIS A 197 6.24 -5.11 -1.07
CA HIS A 197 7.01 -4.61 0.07
C HIS A 197 8.34 -5.38 0.28
N ILE A 198 8.37 -6.67 -0.08
CA ILE A 198 9.57 -7.50 -0.08
C ILE A 198 10.55 -7.01 -1.15
N ASN A 199 10.08 -6.80 -2.38
CA ASN A 199 10.88 -6.27 -3.47
C ASN A 199 11.44 -4.88 -3.15
N VAL A 200 10.66 -4.02 -2.49
CA VAL A 200 11.09 -2.69 -2.04
C VAL A 200 12.26 -2.78 -1.06
N ALA A 201 12.15 -3.65 -0.07
CA ALA A 201 13.18 -3.81 0.95
C ALA A 201 14.48 -4.42 0.42
N LEU A 202 14.38 -5.34 -0.56
CA LEU A 202 15.53 -5.98 -1.19
C LEU A 202 16.13 -5.14 -2.33
N HIS A 203 15.48 -4.06 -2.74
CA HIS A 203 15.97 -3.21 -3.81
C HIS A 203 17.25 -2.48 -3.41
N LYS A 204 18.27 -2.50 -4.28
CA LYS A 204 19.61 -1.92 -4.02
C LYS A 204 19.60 -0.43 -3.65
N GLU A 205 18.57 0.30 -4.08
CA GLU A 205 18.42 1.74 -3.83
C GLU A 205 17.66 2.04 -2.53
N ILE A 206 17.16 1.06 -1.77
CA ILE A 206 16.32 1.31 -0.57
C ILE A 206 16.95 2.25 0.45
N LEU A 207 18.28 2.22 0.61
CA LEU A 207 19.01 3.10 1.54
C LEU A 207 19.44 4.44 0.92
N LYS A 208 19.52 4.53 -0.41
CA LYS A 208 20.08 5.69 -1.13
C LYS A 208 19.00 6.55 -1.77
N ASN A 209 18.07 5.90 -2.46
CA ASN A 209 16.96 6.52 -3.15
C ASN A 209 15.70 5.65 -2.98
N PRO A 210 14.98 5.79 -1.85
CA PRO A 210 13.78 5.00 -1.57
C PRO A 210 12.67 5.19 -2.61
N THR A 211 12.57 6.36 -3.27
CA THR A 211 11.59 6.58 -4.35
C THR A 211 11.89 5.72 -5.57
N GLU A 212 13.16 5.66 -6.00
CA GLU A 212 13.55 4.77 -7.10
C GLU A 212 13.45 3.29 -6.70
N ALA A 213 13.70 2.96 -5.43
CA ALA A 213 13.41 1.62 -4.91
C ALA A 213 11.93 1.26 -5.05
N LEU A 214 11.01 2.14 -4.62
CA LEU A 214 9.58 1.92 -4.80
C LEU A 214 9.21 1.71 -6.27
N LYS A 215 9.63 2.61 -7.17
CA LYS A 215 9.31 2.52 -8.61
C LYS A 215 9.84 1.24 -9.25
N GLY A 216 11.12 0.93 -9.01
CA GLY A 216 11.75 -0.29 -9.54
C GLY A 216 11.08 -1.56 -9.02
N SER A 217 10.61 -1.56 -7.76
CA SER A 217 9.91 -2.70 -7.18
C SER A 217 8.50 -2.89 -7.72
N PHE A 218 7.77 -1.84 -8.10
CA PHE A 218 6.50 -1.99 -8.83
C PHE A 218 6.72 -2.71 -10.16
N GLN A 219 7.73 -2.29 -10.93
CA GLN A 219 8.06 -2.92 -12.20
C GLN A 219 8.49 -4.39 -11.99
N GLN A 220 9.36 -4.64 -11.02
CA GLN A 220 9.79 -6.00 -10.68
C GLN A 220 8.61 -6.89 -10.28
N THR A 221 7.68 -6.38 -9.47
CA THR A 221 6.48 -7.11 -9.06
C THR A 221 5.55 -7.38 -10.24
N ASP A 222 5.41 -6.44 -11.19
CA ASP A 222 4.66 -6.66 -12.43
C ASP A 222 5.29 -7.79 -13.26
N GLU A 223 6.59 -7.74 -13.52
CA GLU A 223 7.32 -8.76 -14.27
C GLU A 223 7.19 -10.16 -13.61
N MET A 224 7.34 -10.21 -12.29
CA MET A 224 7.15 -11.45 -11.52
C MET A 224 5.72 -11.98 -11.61
N PHE A 225 4.71 -11.10 -11.53
CA PHE A 225 3.31 -11.51 -11.65
C PHE A 225 2.93 -11.92 -13.08
N LEU A 226 3.42 -11.23 -14.10
CA LEU A 226 3.19 -11.60 -15.51
C LEU A 226 3.73 -13.00 -15.80
N PHE A 227 4.91 -13.33 -15.29
CA PHE A 227 5.47 -14.67 -15.37
C PHE A 227 4.55 -15.72 -14.70
N LYS A 228 4.05 -15.43 -13.49
CA LYS A 228 3.08 -16.30 -12.81
C LYS A 228 1.76 -16.40 -13.60
N ALA A 229 1.27 -15.29 -14.12
CA ALA A 229 0.00 -15.21 -14.84
C ALA A 229 0.04 -16.01 -16.14
N GLU A 230 1.15 -15.99 -16.88
CA GLU A 230 1.34 -16.83 -18.05
C GLU A 230 1.34 -18.33 -17.69
N ARG A 231 2.11 -18.69 -16.65
CA ARG A 231 2.21 -20.06 -16.13
C ARG A 231 0.87 -20.60 -15.65
N GLU A 232 0.13 -19.81 -14.88
CA GLU A 232 -1.10 -20.22 -14.20
C GLU A 232 -2.38 -19.76 -14.93
N ARG A 233 -2.25 -19.17 -16.13
CA ARG A 233 -3.32 -18.64 -16.97
C ARG A 233 -4.22 -17.61 -16.27
N LEU A 234 -3.62 -16.78 -15.43
CA LEU A 234 -4.30 -15.71 -14.70
C LEU A 234 -4.53 -14.50 -15.62
N ARG A 235 -5.60 -13.76 -15.34
CA ARG A 235 -6.02 -12.60 -16.15
C ARG A 235 -6.26 -11.34 -15.34
N SER A 236 -6.14 -11.43 -14.02
CA SER A 236 -6.38 -10.30 -13.14
C SER A 236 -5.30 -9.23 -13.31
N GLY A 237 -5.67 -8.01 -12.99
CA GLY A 237 -4.77 -6.90 -12.79
C GLY A 237 -5.07 -6.24 -11.46
N THR A 238 -4.19 -5.33 -11.05
CA THR A 238 -4.43 -4.53 -9.86
C THR A 238 -3.78 -3.16 -9.99
N THR A 239 -4.48 -2.14 -9.52
CA THR A 239 -3.87 -0.87 -9.19
C THR A 239 -3.02 -1.03 -7.95
N GLY A 240 -2.18 -0.04 -7.65
CA GLY A 240 -1.44 -0.05 -6.41
C GLY A 240 -0.92 1.33 -6.08
N VAL A 241 -1.13 1.75 -4.85
CA VAL A 241 -0.50 2.95 -4.27
C VAL A 241 0.23 2.53 -3.01
N SER A 242 1.49 2.95 -2.89
CA SER A 242 2.30 2.68 -1.70
C SER A 242 2.96 3.92 -1.15
N ALA A 243 3.18 3.89 0.16
CA ALA A 243 3.83 4.92 0.94
C ALA A 243 4.88 4.29 1.85
N LEU A 244 6.12 4.77 1.74
CA LEU A 244 7.23 4.40 2.59
C LEU A 244 7.72 5.64 3.33
N ILE A 245 7.58 5.62 4.66
CA ILE A 245 8.19 6.63 5.53
C ILE A 245 9.63 6.19 5.79
N VAL A 246 10.60 7.09 5.61
CA VAL A 246 12.01 6.88 5.94
C VAL A 246 12.52 8.09 6.71
N GLY A 247 12.74 7.93 8.02
CA GLY A 247 13.14 9.03 8.90
C GLY A 247 12.11 10.16 8.88
N ASN A 248 12.45 11.31 8.28
CA ASN A 248 11.58 12.48 8.11
C ASN A 248 11.11 12.67 6.67
N ARG A 249 11.14 11.64 5.83
CA ARG A 249 10.65 11.72 4.44
C ARG A 249 9.55 10.71 4.18
N LEU A 250 8.58 11.12 3.37
CA LEU A 250 7.54 10.28 2.80
C LEU A 250 7.88 10.04 1.33
N HIS A 251 8.02 8.78 0.95
CA HIS A 251 8.20 8.35 -0.44
C HIS A 251 6.94 7.63 -0.89
N ILE A 252 6.43 7.97 -2.06
CA ILE A 252 5.26 7.31 -2.63
C ILE A 252 5.57 6.78 -4.03
N ALA A 253 4.88 5.71 -4.42
CA ALA A 253 4.82 5.27 -5.80
C ALA A 253 3.46 4.63 -6.09
N TRP A 254 3.00 4.72 -7.34
CA TRP A 254 1.69 4.22 -7.72
C TRP A 254 1.59 3.78 -9.19
N VAL A 255 0.65 2.86 -9.44
CA VAL A 255 0.10 2.48 -10.74
C VAL A 255 -1.43 2.46 -10.62
N GLY A 256 -2.14 2.94 -11.63
CA GLY A 256 -3.61 3.02 -11.60
C GLY A 256 -4.13 4.23 -10.83
N ASP A 257 -5.35 4.11 -10.31
CA ASP A 257 -6.18 5.19 -9.80
C ASP A 257 -6.57 5.06 -8.31
N SER A 258 -6.06 4.04 -7.59
CA SER A 258 -5.92 4.12 -6.14
C SER A 258 -5.04 5.32 -5.78
N GLN A 259 -5.40 6.06 -4.72
CA GLN A 259 -4.76 7.34 -4.41
C GLN A 259 -4.23 7.41 -2.99
N VAL A 260 -3.27 8.31 -2.82
CA VAL A 260 -2.75 8.72 -1.52
C VAL A 260 -2.90 10.23 -1.35
N MET A 261 -3.43 10.65 -0.20
CA MET A 261 -3.54 12.06 0.18
C MET A 261 -2.89 12.30 1.54
N LEU A 262 -2.29 13.48 1.69
CA LEU A 262 -1.74 13.95 2.96
C LEU A 262 -2.62 15.07 3.50
N VAL A 263 -2.93 15.02 4.79
CA VAL A 263 -3.56 16.14 5.49
C VAL A 263 -2.51 16.79 6.38
N LYS A 264 -2.35 18.10 6.24
CA LYS A 264 -1.38 18.91 6.97
C LYS A 264 -2.11 20.12 7.56
N GLN A 265 -2.20 20.15 8.88
CA GLN A 265 -2.89 21.21 9.63
C GLN A 265 -4.31 21.46 9.09
N GLY A 266 -5.09 20.38 8.96
CA GLY A 266 -6.46 20.42 8.43
C GLY A 266 -6.59 20.75 6.93
N LYS A 267 -5.48 20.84 6.18
CA LYS A 267 -5.50 21.10 4.73
C LYS A 267 -5.06 19.88 3.93
N VAL A 268 -5.78 19.61 2.85
CA VAL A 268 -5.44 18.53 1.91
C VAL A 268 -4.25 18.96 1.05
N VAL A 269 -3.26 18.08 0.95
CA VAL A 269 -2.09 18.22 0.07
C VAL A 269 -2.13 17.09 -0.95
N THR A 270 -2.29 17.47 -2.22
CA THR A 270 -2.24 16.53 -3.35
C THR A 270 -0.81 16.04 -3.55
N LEU A 271 -0.60 14.72 -3.47
CA LEU A 271 0.72 14.11 -3.62
C LEU A 271 0.98 13.49 -4.99
N MET A 272 -0.10 13.12 -5.69
CA MET A 272 -0.05 12.33 -6.92
C MET A 272 -1.24 12.65 -7.83
N GLU A 273 -1.15 12.22 -9.09
CA GLU A 273 -2.25 12.25 -10.05
C GLU A 273 -2.55 10.82 -10.54
N PRO A 274 -3.81 10.35 -10.47
CA PRO A 274 -4.16 8.98 -10.83
C PRO A 274 -3.92 8.70 -12.33
N HIS A 275 -3.62 7.45 -12.65
CA HIS A 275 -3.38 6.99 -14.01
C HIS A 275 -4.70 6.65 -14.72
N LYS A 276 -5.42 7.70 -15.14
CA LYS A 276 -6.67 7.56 -15.90
C LYS A 276 -6.42 7.62 -17.41
N PRO A 277 -7.15 6.85 -18.25
CA PRO A 277 -6.94 6.81 -19.69
C PRO A 277 -7.05 8.17 -20.39
N GLU A 278 -7.86 9.09 -19.86
CA GLU A 278 -8.06 10.44 -20.39
C GLU A 278 -6.95 11.44 -20.00
N ARG A 279 -6.02 11.07 -19.11
CA ARG A 279 -4.87 11.91 -18.80
C ARG A 279 -4.01 12.05 -20.06
N GLU A 280 -3.68 13.28 -20.43
CA GLU A 280 -3.15 13.58 -21.77
C GLU A 280 -1.87 12.80 -22.11
N ASP A 281 -0.93 12.68 -21.17
CA ASP A 281 0.30 11.89 -21.33
C ASP A 281 0.03 10.38 -21.48
N GLU A 282 -0.89 9.84 -20.69
CA GLU A 282 -1.29 8.43 -20.76
C GLU A 282 -2.01 8.12 -22.07
N ARG A 283 -2.92 8.99 -22.51
CA ARG A 283 -3.61 8.87 -23.78
C ARG A 283 -2.64 8.87 -24.95
N MET A 284 -1.73 9.85 -24.99
CA MET A 284 -0.70 9.92 -26.02
C MET A 284 0.17 8.65 -26.03
N ARG A 285 0.58 8.15 -24.85
CA ARG A 285 1.35 6.91 -24.73
C ARG A 285 0.59 5.71 -25.29
N ILE A 286 -0.69 5.56 -24.98
CA ILE A 286 -1.54 4.45 -25.43
C ILE A 286 -1.73 4.51 -26.95
N GLU A 287 -2.07 5.68 -27.49
CA GLU A 287 -2.31 5.88 -28.93
C GLU A 287 -1.01 5.69 -29.74
N ALA A 288 0.14 6.11 -29.21
CA ALA A 288 1.45 5.88 -29.83
C ALA A 288 1.84 4.40 -29.91
N LEU A 289 1.31 3.56 -29.00
CA LEU A 289 1.47 2.10 -29.03
C LEU A 289 0.47 1.41 -29.97
N GLY A 290 -0.41 2.16 -30.63
CA GLY A 290 -1.46 1.64 -31.52
C GLY A 290 -2.76 1.25 -30.80
N GLY A 291 -2.89 1.59 -29.51
CA GLY A 291 -4.13 1.43 -28.76
C GLY A 291 -5.09 2.59 -29.00
N CYS A 292 -6.25 2.55 -28.34
CA CYS A 292 -7.20 3.67 -28.35
C CYS A 292 -7.78 3.92 -26.95
N VAL A 293 -8.21 5.15 -26.72
CA VAL A 293 -8.95 5.55 -25.51
C VAL A 293 -10.37 5.90 -25.93
N THR A 294 -11.34 5.14 -25.43
CA THR A 294 -12.75 5.27 -25.81
C THR A 294 -13.63 5.52 -24.59
N TYR A 295 -14.65 6.36 -24.75
CA TYR A 295 -15.61 6.64 -23.69
C TYR A 295 -16.77 5.64 -23.74
N MET A 296 -16.95 4.85 -22.68
CA MET A 296 -18.02 3.87 -22.47
C MET A 296 -18.43 3.89 -20.99
N ASP A 297 -19.30 4.83 -20.62
CA ASP A 297 -19.64 5.27 -19.26
C ASP A 297 -18.48 5.94 -18.50
N CYS A 298 -17.27 5.42 -18.66
CA CYS A 298 -16.00 6.05 -18.31
C CYS A 298 -15.00 5.88 -19.45
N TRP A 299 -13.88 6.59 -19.41
CA TRP A 299 -12.79 6.41 -20.37
C TRP A 299 -12.11 5.07 -20.16
N ARG A 300 -11.88 4.35 -21.26
CA ARG A 300 -11.31 3.00 -21.23
C ARG A 300 -10.23 2.82 -22.29
N VAL A 301 -9.16 2.11 -21.92
CA VAL A 301 -8.13 1.63 -22.84
C VAL A 301 -8.68 0.47 -23.64
N ASN A 302 -8.66 0.59 -24.97
CA ASN A 302 -9.18 -0.39 -25.93
C ASN A 302 -10.62 -0.84 -25.59
N GLY A 303 -11.45 0.07 -25.06
CA GLY A 303 -12.82 -0.23 -24.61
C GLY A 303 -12.94 -1.21 -23.44
N THR A 304 -11.84 -1.57 -22.77
CA THR A 304 -11.84 -2.61 -21.73
C THR A 304 -11.59 -2.04 -20.32
N LEU A 305 -10.39 -1.51 -20.06
CA LEU A 305 -9.95 -1.14 -18.72
C LEU A 305 -10.05 0.36 -18.47
N ALA A 306 -10.54 0.76 -17.29
CA ALA A 306 -10.71 2.16 -16.89
C ALA A 306 -9.44 2.79 -16.27
N VAL A 307 -8.33 2.05 -16.26
CA VAL A 307 -7.01 2.48 -15.80
C VAL A 307 -6.02 2.39 -16.94
N SER A 308 -4.98 3.23 -16.95
CA SER A 308 -3.92 3.19 -17.97
C SER A 308 -2.65 2.46 -17.51
N ARG A 309 -2.49 2.24 -16.20
CA ARG A 309 -1.37 1.52 -15.59
C ARG A 309 -1.85 0.56 -14.50
N ALA A 310 -1.24 -0.62 -14.41
CA ALA A 310 -1.55 -1.65 -13.43
C ALA A 310 -0.46 -2.72 -13.37
N ILE A 311 -0.38 -3.42 -12.24
CA ILE A 311 0.32 -4.71 -12.13
C ILE A 311 -0.59 -5.79 -12.74
N GLY A 312 -0.04 -6.68 -13.57
CA GLY A 312 -0.79 -7.72 -14.27
C GLY A 312 -1.37 -7.24 -15.60
N ASP A 313 -2.61 -7.66 -15.89
CA ASP A 313 -3.26 -7.39 -17.18
C ASP A 313 -2.45 -7.89 -18.39
N LEU A 314 -1.95 -9.13 -18.31
CA LEU A 314 -1.06 -9.75 -19.30
C LEU A 314 -1.49 -9.51 -20.76
N TYR A 315 -2.78 -9.69 -21.07
CA TYR A 315 -3.31 -9.53 -22.43
C TYR A 315 -3.56 -8.08 -22.87
N GLN A 316 -3.39 -7.12 -21.97
CA GLN A 316 -3.54 -5.69 -22.25
C GLN A 316 -2.18 -4.96 -22.28
N LYS A 317 -1.08 -5.66 -21.97
CA LYS A 317 0.27 -5.16 -22.24
C LYS A 317 0.48 -5.06 -23.77
N PRO A 318 1.15 -4.01 -24.28
CA PRO A 318 1.85 -2.94 -23.55
C PRO A 318 0.99 -1.69 -23.28
N TYR A 319 -0.30 -1.68 -23.64
CA TYR A 319 -1.16 -0.50 -23.50
C TYR A 319 -1.34 -0.13 -22.01
N ILE A 320 -1.54 -1.13 -21.16
CA ILE A 320 -1.52 -0.98 -19.70
C ILE A 320 -0.07 -1.09 -19.21
N SER A 321 0.49 -0.01 -18.70
CA SER A 321 1.89 -0.03 -18.24
C SER A 321 2.02 -0.57 -16.82
N GLY A 322 3.06 -1.35 -16.55
CA GLY A 322 3.50 -1.70 -15.19
C GLY A 322 4.42 -0.66 -14.53
N ASN A 323 4.74 0.44 -15.24
CA ASN A 323 5.68 1.44 -14.76
C ASN A 323 5.01 2.38 -13.75
N ALA A 324 5.54 2.40 -12.53
CA ALA A 324 5.06 3.32 -11.50
C ALA A 324 5.61 4.73 -11.66
N ASP A 325 4.75 5.71 -11.39
CA ASP A 325 5.19 7.05 -11.02
C ASP A 325 5.61 7.05 -9.55
N GLY A 326 6.45 8.00 -9.15
CA GLY A 326 6.91 8.11 -7.76
C GLY A 326 7.38 9.49 -7.40
N ASN A 327 7.21 9.84 -6.13
CA ASN A 327 7.56 11.17 -5.61
C ASN A 327 8.06 11.09 -4.16
N SER A 328 8.66 12.16 -3.65
CA SER A 328 9.13 12.25 -2.27
C SER A 328 8.82 13.60 -1.65
N PHE A 329 8.44 13.58 -0.37
CA PHE A 329 8.04 14.76 0.39
C PHE A 329 8.75 14.78 1.74
N GLU A 330 9.11 15.96 2.21
CA GLU A 330 9.65 16.14 3.56
C GLU A 330 8.50 16.22 4.58
N LEU A 331 8.61 15.45 5.65
CA LEU A 331 7.72 15.47 6.80
C LEU A 331 8.32 16.42 7.84
N THR A 332 7.63 17.52 8.07
CA THR A 332 8.04 18.59 9.00
C THR A 332 7.56 18.36 10.43
N GLY A 333 6.68 17.36 10.64
CA GLY A 333 6.04 17.07 11.92
C GLY A 333 4.71 17.81 12.13
N SER A 334 4.28 18.61 11.14
CA SER A 334 2.98 19.29 11.13
C SER A 334 1.94 18.57 10.26
N GLU A 335 2.32 17.43 9.68
CA GLU A 335 1.43 16.56 8.93
C GLU A 335 0.56 15.77 9.91
N ASP A 336 -0.77 15.79 9.73
CA ASP A 336 -1.72 15.20 10.67
C ASP A 336 -1.86 13.70 10.40
N TYR A 337 -2.19 13.33 9.16
CA TYR A 337 -2.33 11.95 8.74
C TYR A 337 -2.17 11.77 7.22
N LEU A 338 -1.78 10.56 6.84
CA LEU A 338 -1.81 10.06 5.48
C LEU A 338 -3.05 9.19 5.28
N LEU A 339 -3.71 9.28 4.12
CA LEU A 339 -4.80 8.38 3.74
C LEU A 339 -4.48 7.73 2.39
N LEU A 340 -4.55 6.40 2.35
CA LEU A 340 -4.51 5.60 1.13
C LEU A 340 -5.88 4.95 0.94
N ALA A 341 -6.44 5.01 -0.26
CA ALA A 341 -7.70 4.33 -0.58
C ALA A 341 -7.85 4.01 -2.07
N CYS A 342 -8.71 3.05 -2.37
CA CYS A 342 -9.12 2.70 -3.73
C CYS A 342 -10.14 3.71 -4.30
N ASP A 343 -10.48 3.55 -5.58
CA ASP A 343 -11.46 4.40 -6.27
C ASP A 343 -12.87 4.27 -5.66
N GLY A 344 -13.23 3.10 -5.13
CA GLY A 344 -14.50 2.88 -4.43
C GLY A 344 -14.72 3.81 -3.23
N PHE A 345 -13.66 4.44 -2.71
CA PHE A 345 -13.75 5.56 -1.79
C PHE A 345 -13.71 6.92 -2.52
N PHE A 346 -12.69 7.17 -3.33
CA PHE A 346 -12.44 8.49 -3.93
C PHE A 346 -13.46 8.93 -4.99
N ASP A 347 -14.20 8.00 -5.58
CA ASP A 347 -15.30 8.31 -6.49
C ASP A 347 -16.56 8.76 -5.72
N ALA A 348 -16.69 8.42 -4.43
CA ALA A 348 -17.84 8.77 -3.59
C ALA A 348 -17.57 9.92 -2.61
N ILE A 349 -16.31 10.12 -2.21
CA ILE A 349 -15.91 11.13 -1.22
C ILE A 349 -14.87 12.07 -1.84
N ARG A 350 -15.15 13.39 -1.80
CA ARG A 350 -14.18 14.38 -2.26
C ARG A 350 -13.07 14.53 -1.22
N PRO A 351 -11.81 14.83 -1.64
CA PRO A 351 -10.70 14.98 -0.70
C PRO A 351 -10.94 16.02 0.41
N CYS A 352 -11.64 17.12 0.12
CA CYS A 352 -11.97 18.14 1.13
C CYS A 352 -12.90 17.61 2.23
N ASP A 353 -13.87 16.76 1.87
CA ASP A 353 -14.86 16.22 2.81
C ASP A 353 -14.21 15.20 3.79
N VAL A 354 -13.07 14.61 3.40
CA VAL A 354 -12.29 13.69 4.26
C VAL A 354 -11.88 14.35 5.57
N VAL A 355 -11.46 15.62 5.52
CA VAL A 355 -10.98 16.35 6.71
C VAL A 355 -12.11 16.47 7.74
N ASP A 356 -13.29 16.90 7.29
CA ASP A 356 -14.46 17.06 8.15
C ASP A 356 -14.90 15.72 8.73
N LEU A 357 -14.94 14.67 7.91
CA LEU A 357 -15.32 13.32 8.36
C LEU A 357 -14.39 12.76 9.45
N VAL A 358 -13.07 12.97 9.30
CA VAL A 358 -12.09 12.55 10.32
C VAL A 358 -12.24 13.40 11.58
N LEU A 359 -12.34 14.73 11.47
CA LEU A 359 -12.50 15.60 12.63
C LEU A 359 -13.79 15.31 13.40
N ASP A 360 -14.90 15.08 12.70
CA ASP A 360 -16.17 14.71 13.33
C ASP A 360 -16.10 13.35 14.01
N HIS A 361 -15.40 12.37 13.41
CA HIS A 361 -15.12 11.10 14.07
C HIS A 361 -14.39 11.31 15.40
N LEU A 362 -13.32 12.11 15.40
CA LEU A 362 -12.51 12.38 16.59
C LEU A 362 -13.31 13.12 17.66
N LYS A 363 -14.19 14.07 17.29
CA LYS A 363 -15.09 14.77 18.23
C LYS A 363 -16.06 13.79 18.91
N GLN A 364 -16.66 12.88 18.13
CA GLN A 364 -17.70 11.98 18.62
C GLN A 364 -17.15 10.80 19.42
N ASN A 365 -15.93 10.32 19.10
CA ASN A 365 -15.36 9.10 19.66
C ASN A 365 -14.27 9.36 20.69
N LYS A 366 -14.41 10.43 21.50
CA LYS A 366 -13.46 10.78 22.57
C LYS A 366 -12.01 10.86 22.08
N ARG A 367 -11.79 11.35 20.86
CA ARG A 367 -10.46 11.52 20.21
C ARG A 367 -9.78 10.20 19.84
N ASP A 368 -10.52 9.09 19.76
CA ASP A 368 -9.99 7.83 19.27
C ASP A 368 -9.91 7.84 17.73
N GLY A 369 -8.70 7.64 17.20
CA GLY A 369 -8.45 7.53 15.75
C GLY A 369 -8.57 6.12 15.20
N LEU A 370 -8.68 5.08 16.03
CA LEU A 370 -8.61 3.68 15.60
C LEU A 370 -9.73 3.26 14.63
N LYS A 371 -10.88 3.95 14.67
CA LYS A 371 -12.04 3.67 13.83
C LYS A 371 -12.30 4.73 12.76
N ALA A 372 -11.32 5.60 12.49
CA ALA A 372 -11.45 6.63 11.47
C ALA A 372 -11.72 6.04 10.08
N ALA A 373 -11.01 4.97 9.69
CA ALA A 373 -11.22 4.30 8.42
C ALA A 373 -12.61 3.67 8.30
N GLU A 374 -13.15 3.08 9.39
CA GLU A 374 -14.51 2.53 9.41
C GLU A 374 -15.57 3.62 9.16
N ARG A 375 -15.40 4.80 9.78
CA ARG A 375 -16.27 5.96 9.55
C ARG A 375 -16.21 6.45 8.09
N LEU A 376 -15.01 6.49 7.51
CA LEU A 376 -14.79 6.92 6.12
C LEU A 376 -15.41 5.94 5.12
N VAL A 377 -15.25 4.63 5.35
CA VAL A 377 -15.92 3.61 4.54
C VAL A 377 -17.44 3.72 4.65
N ALA A 378 -17.97 3.94 5.86
CA ALA A 378 -19.41 4.15 6.05
C ALA A 378 -19.92 5.36 5.25
N ALA A 379 -19.18 6.49 5.28
CA ALA A 379 -19.51 7.68 4.50
C ALA A 379 -19.54 7.40 2.99
N ALA A 380 -18.55 6.66 2.46
CA ALA A 380 -18.51 6.32 1.04
C ALA A 380 -19.71 5.46 0.61
N ARG A 381 -20.16 4.53 1.46
CA ARG A 381 -21.39 3.76 1.21
C ARG A 381 -22.64 4.63 1.26
N GLU A 382 -22.73 5.53 2.23
CA GLU A 382 -23.85 6.48 2.38
C GLU A 382 -23.95 7.40 1.15
N ASN A 383 -22.81 7.75 0.55
CA ASN A 383 -22.72 8.52 -0.69
C ASN A 383 -22.86 7.68 -1.97
N GLY A 384 -23.27 6.42 -1.87
CA GLY A 384 -23.68 5.61 -3.02
C GLY A 384 -22.57 4.78 -3.67
N SER A 385 -21.40 4.63 -3.04
CA SER A 385 -20.36 3.73 -3.54
C SER A 385 -20.90 2.31 -3.72
N SER A 386 -20.64 1.74 -4.91
CA SER A 386 -21.02 0.38 -5.30
C SER A 386 -19.82 -0.52 -5.59
N ASP A 387 -18.61 -0.08 -5.26
CA ASP A 387 -17.38 -0.87 -5.38
C ASP A 387 -16.94 -1.50 -4.05
N ASN A 388 -15.91 -2.34 -4.10
CA ASN A 388 -15.06 -2.61 -2.95
C ASN A 388 -14.54 -1.27 -2.39
N ILE A 389 -14.40 -1.20 -1.06
CA ILE A 389 -13.95 0.03 -0.42
C ILE A 389 -12.88 -0.34 0.58
N THR A 390 -11.68 0.17 0.37
CA THR A 390 -10.53 0.01 1.26
C THR A 390 -9.99 1.38 1.59
N VAL A 391 -9.92 1.70 2.88
CA VAL A 391 -9.36 2.95 3.40
C VAL A 391 -8.33 2.61 4.48
N LEU A 392 -7.16 3.23 4.38
CA LEU A 392 -6.07 3.14 5.35
C LEU A 392 -5.67 4.55 5.78
N VAL A 393 -5.87 4.87 7.06
CA VAL A 393 -5.48 6.14 7.68
C VAL A 393 -4.27 5.89 8.58
N VAL A 394 -3.20 6.65 8.35
CA VAL A 394 -1.98 6.62 9.16
C VAL A 394 -1.80 7.99 9.79
N PHE A 395 -2.19 8.12 11.06
CA PHE A 395 -1.96 9.32 11.84
C PHE A 395 -0.47 9.48 12.15
N LEU A 396 0.07 10.62 11.72
CA LEU A 396 1.45 11.04 11.93
C LEU A 396 1.60 11.90 13.20
N ARG A 397 0.49 12.45 13.68
CA ARG A 397 0.34 13.16 14.95
C ARG A 397 -0.76 12.52 15.79
N ASP A 398 -0.69 12.71 17.10
CA ASP A 398 -1.70 12.17 18.01
C ASP A 398 -3.08 12.80 17.71
N PRO A 399 -4.15 12.01 17.48
CA PRO A 399 -5.48 12.56 17.16
C PRO A 399 -6.04 13.62 18.13
N PRO A 400 -5.78 13.55 19.46
CA PRO A 400 -6.12 14.63 20.38
C PRO A 400 -5.48 15.98 20.04
N ASP A 401 -4.22 15.98 19.57
CA ASP A 401 -3.50 17.20 19.19
C ASP A 401 -4.06 17.79 17.90
N ILE A 402 -4.35 16.92 16.91
CA ILE A 402 -4.99 17.31 15.65
C ILE A 402 -6.35 18.00 15.93
N LEU A 403 -7.15 17.41 16.82
CA LEU A 403 -8.44 17.99 17.18
C LEU A 403 -8.28 19.32 17.93
N ALA A 404 -7.32 19.42 18.85
CA ALA A 404 -7.08 20.65 19.61
C ALA A 404 -6.71 21.83 18.71
N ASP A 405 -5.83 21.62 17.74
CA ASP A 405 -5.42 22.64 16.76
C ASP A 405 -6.61 23.12 15.92
N SER A 406 -7.45 22.20 15.44
CA SER A 406 -8.64 22.54 14.64
C SER A 406 -9.65 23.42 15.41
N LEU A 407 -9.78 23.23 16.73
CA LEU A 407 -10.65 24.02 17.59
C LEU A 407 -10.02 25.38 17.95
N GLY A 408 -8.69 25.46 17.99
CA GLY A 408 -7.94 26.70 18.16
C GLY A 408 -8.13 27.66 16.99
N ASP A 409 -8.06 27.15 15.75
CA ASP A 409 -8.30 27.93 14.53
C ASP A 409 -9.76 28.39 14.40
N SER A 410 -10.73 27.60 14.86
CA SER A 410 -12.14 28.02 14.88
C SER A 410 -12.41 29.17 15.87
N LYS A 411 -11.62 29.25 16.96
CA LYS A 411 -11.68 30.36 17.92
C LYS A 411 -10.97 31.63 17.43
N SER A 412 -9.92 31.51 16.63
CA SER A 412 -9.26 32.68 16.01
C SER A 412 -10.12 33.28 14.89
N LEU A 413 -10.83 32.46 14.13
CA LEU A 413 -11.80 32.91 13.11
C LEU A 413 -13.07 33.54 13.70
N SER A 414 -13.55 33.07 14.85
CA SER A 414 -14.72 33.66 15.54
C SER A 414 -14.41 34.89 16.39
N ALA A 415 -13.13 35.19 16.64
CA ALA A 415 -12.70 36.41 17.32
C ALA A 415 -12.61 37.64 16.38
N ASP A 416 -12.66 37.43 15.05
CA ASP A 416 -12.51 38.50 14.05
C ASP A 416 -13.85 39.02 13.48
N GLU A 417 -15.00 38.43 13.85
CA GLU A 417 -16.34 38.97 13.54
C GLU A 417 -16.82 40.06 14.52
N GLY A 418 -15.91 40.60 15.33
CA GLY A 418 -16.19 41.60 16.37
C GLY A 418 -15.80 43.05 16.06
N SER A 419 -15.25 43.37 14.88
CA SER A 419 -14.94 44.75 14.51
C SER A 419 -15.76 45.21 13.29
N LYS A 420 -16.81 45.98 13.57
CA LYS A 420 -17.44 46.84 12.57
C LYS A 420 -16.47 47.98 12.28
N ASP A 421 -15.74 47.90 11.17
CA ASP A 421 -15.38 49.06 10.37
C ASP A 421 -15.32 48.65 8.91
N SER A 422 -16.31 49.11 8.16
CA SER A 422 -16.49 48.86 6.73
C SER A 422 -15.54 49.72 5.88
N PRO A 423 -14.91 49.16 4.84
CA PRO A 423 -14.51 49.96 3.69
C PRO A 423 -14.95 49.27 2.39
N PHE A 424 -16.25 49.29 2.08
CA PHE A 424 -16.74 49.10 0.72
C PHE A 424 -17.80 50.16 0.42
N ASN A 425 -17.33 51.28 -0.12
CA ASN A 425 -18.15 52.19 -0.92
C ASN A 425 -17.20 52.91 -1.87
N PHE A 426 -16.84 52.29 -3.00
CA PHE A 426 -16.35 53.02 -4.16
C PHE A 426 -16.40 52.14 -5.40
N PHE A 427 -17.58 51.99 -6.00
CA PHE A 427 -17.73 51.80 -7.45
C PHE A 427 -19.19 52.10 -7.82
N SER A 428 -19.48 53.35 -8.21
CA SER A 428 -20.38 53.69 -9.31
C SER A 428 -20.39 55.21 -9.54
N SER A 429 -20.45 55.57 -10.82
CA SER A 429 -20.68 56.88 -11.45
C SER A 429 -19.61 57.96 -11.30
N GLU A 430 -18.85 58.20 -12.38
CA GLU A 430 -19.13 59.30 -13.33
C GLU A 430 -18.02 59.37 -14.38
N MET A 431 -18.30 58.83 -15.58
CA MET A 431 -17.66 59.29 -16.82
C MET A 431 -18.48 60.46 -17.33
N ASN A 432 -17.91 61.67 -17.37
CA ASN A 432 -18.12 62.54 -18.52
C ASN A 432 -17.09 63.65 -18.69
N ASN A 433 -16.68 63.77 -19.95
CA ASN A 433 -16.22 64.94 -20.69
C ASN A 433 -14.87 65.61 -20.35
N GLN A 434 -13.91 65.36 -21.24
CA GLN A 434 -13.40 66.44 -22.07
C GLN A 434 -13.24 66.00 -23.52
N SER A 435 -13.88 66.79 -24.38
CA SER A 435 -13.85 66.79 -25.83
C SER A 435 -12.46 67.12 -26.38
N ASP A 436 -12.07 66.47 -27.46
CA ASP A 436 -11.64 67.21 -28.65
C ASP A 436 -11.78 66.38 -29.94
N SER A 437 -12.10 67.14 -30.99
CA SER A 437 -12.63 66.77 -32.29
C SER A 437 -11.64 66.14 -33.26
N HIS A 438 -12.10 65.19 -34.09
CA HIS A 438 -12.02 65.31 -35.56
C HIS A 438 -12.82 64.23 -36.31
N THR A 439 -13.92 64.67 -36.94
CA THR A 439 -14.35 64.46 -38.35
C THR A 439 -14.13 63.09 -39.05
N THR A 440 -15.26 62.43 -39.35
CA THR A 440 -15.71 61.84 -40.65
C THR A 440 -14.72 60.96 -41.46
N THR A 441 -15.04 59.77 -41.95
CA THR A 441 -16.17 59.39 -42.83
C THR A 441 -16.26 57.86 -42.98
N LYS A 442 -17.47 57.38 -43.30
CA LYS A 442 -17.86 56.02 -43.65
C LYS A 442 -17.08 55.40 -44.82
N SER A 443 -16.76 54.12 -44.69
CA SER A 443 -17.15 53.02 -45.60
C SER A 443 -16.81 51.69 -44.98
#